data_AF-A0A0S3TH46-F1
#
_entry.id   AF-A0A0S3TH46-F1
#
_cell.length_a   1.000
_cell.length_b   1.000
_cell.length_c   1.000
_cell.angle_alpha   90.00
_cell.angle_beta   90.00
_cell.angle_gamma   90.00
#
_symmetry.space_group_name_H-M   'P 1'
#
loop_
_entity.id
_entity.type
_entity.pdbx_description
1 polymer ?
#
loop_
_entity_poly.entity_id
_entity_poly.type
_entity_poly.pdbx_seq_one_letter_code
_entity_poly.pdbx_strand_id
1 'polypeptide(L)'
;MQARSLFRRLLTNCLVYLALVSLEVSPPSLVQDKSSFWMLSALRWRTRPPEAIAAVLIFTLPGQLVVAQNQQPSRTTRRTWGDIKDGTTRLLTDAPIRYALAMQLVASIAGAQILVNTVGYVQGTLKFGEVQYGWVMAAFGIGATLCAVIYGTFNRSLPRTTFVFIGATLITLALLPANYANLTVLMVLWLVAGAGQNLVNLPTQTLIADRIPTAIQGRVYGAHFAWSHLWWAISYPLAGWLGSHFAEREFIYGSLVGLMLLVVVQITLSPHPHEHEHLHYVTVHKHKHIHDEHHQHNHDEGINIGEPHNHPHEHTRILYHTHPHTRDIHHRHSH
;
A
#
# COMPACT_ATOMS: atom_id res chain seq x y z
N MET A 1 7.06 13.11 22.48
CA MET A 1 5.83 12.30 22.59
C MET A 1 5.28 11.83 21.24
N GLN A 2 5.32 12.61 20.16
CA GLN A 2 4.84 12.20 18.82
C GLN A 2 5.57 10.99 18.21
N ALA A 3 6.88 10.83 18.43
CA ALA A 3 7.63 9.68 17.89
C ALA A 3 7.16 8.31 18.44
N ARG A 4 6.70 8.26 19.71
CA ARG A 4 6.20 7.03 20.33
C ARG A 4 4.81 6.64 19.83
N SER A 5 3.95 7.60 19.46
CA SER A 5 2.63 7.31 18.89
C SER A 5 2.73 6.88 17.43
N LEU A 6 3.66 7.45 16.66
CA LEU A 6 3.97 7.02 15.29
C LEU A 6 4.58 5.61 15.26
N PHE A 7 5.52 5.33 16.15
CA PHE A 7 6.12 3.98 16.30
C PHE A 7 5.06 2.93 16.68
N ARG A 8 4.14 3.25 17.61
CA ARG A 8 3.04 2.35 17.96
C ARG A 8 2.08 2.10 16.79
N ARG A 9 1.71 3.13 16.04
CA ARG A 9 0.85 2.99 14.85
C ARG A 9 1.51 2.16 13.75
N LEU A 10 2.81 2.36 13.52
CA LEU A 10 3.62 1.56 12.60
C LEU A 10 3.70 0.10 13.04
N LEU A 11 3.92 -0.16 14.33
CA LEU A 11 3.98 -1.51 14.89
C LEU A 11 2.63 -2.22 14.75
N THR A 12 1.52 -1.54 15.09
CA THR A 12 0.16 -2.10 14.95
C THR A 12 -0.17 -2.39 13.49
N ASN A 13 0.18 -1.50 12.56
CA ASN A 13 -0.03 -1.72 11.14
C ASN A 13 0.84 -2.88 10.61
N CYS A 14 2.09 -3.00 11.04
CA CYS A 14 2.95 -4.15 10.72
C CYS A 14 2.37 -5.47 11.24
N LEU A 15 1.81 -5.48 12.45
CA LEU A 15 1.23 -6.67 13.06
C LEU A 15 -0.09 -7.09 12.41
N VAL A 16 -0.94 -6.13 12.04
CA VAL A 16 -2.15 -6.39 11.26
C VAL A 16 -1.77 -6.89 9.86
N TYR A 17 -0.73 -6.33 9.25
CA TYR A 17 -0.22 -6.80 7.97
C TYR A 17 0.37 -8.22 8.06
N LEU A 18 1.15 -8.52 9.10
CA LEU A 18 1.65 -9.87 9.39
C LEU A 18 0.51 -10.87 9.64
N ALA A 19 -0.57 -10.46 10.30
CA ALA A 19 -1.75 -11.29 10.53
C ALA A 19 -2.54 -11.54 9.23
N LEU A 20 -2.67 -10.54 8.36
CA LEU A 20 -3.31 -10.68 7.05
C LEU A 20 -2.49 -11.56 6.11
N VAL A 21 -1.16 -11.35 6.04
CA VAL A 21 -0.23 -12.21 5.29
C VAL A 21 -0.26 -13.65 5.82
N SER A 22 -0.41 -13.85 7.13
CA SER A 22 -0.54 -15.19 7.73
C SER A 22 -1.86 -15.89 7.39
N LEU A 23 -2.92 -15.13 7.11
CA LEU A 23 -4.20 -15.67 6.61
C LEU A 23 -4.12 -16.04 5.12
N GLU A 24 -3.32 -15.33 4.34
CA GLU A 24 -3.11 -15.55 2.89
C GLU A 24 -2.22 -16.77 2.55
N VAL A 25 -1.37 -17.24 3.46
CA VAL A 25 -0.40 -18.35 3.21
C VAL A 25 -0.97 -19.74 3.57
N SER A 26 -2.29 -19.93 3.66
CA SER A 26 -2.86 -21.28 3.92
C SER A 26 -3.11 -22.08 2.63
N PRO A 27 -2.51 -23.28 2.44
CA PRO A 27 -2.73 -24.08 1.23
C PRO A 27 -4.15 -24.68 1.17
N PRO A 28 -4.72 -24.94 -0.03
CA PRO A 28 -6.12 -25.39 -0.19
C PRO A 28 -6.35 -26.89 0.02
N SER A 29 -5.32 -27.69 0.24
CA SER A 29 -5.45 -29.14 0.29
C SER A 29 -5.71 -29.64 1.71
N LEU A 30 -6.91 -30.20 1.91
CA LEU A 30 -7.37 -31.15 2.95
C LEU A 30 -8.58 -30.66 3.75
N VAL A 31 -9.76 -30.63 3.11
CA VAL A 31 -11.04 -30.73 3.83
C VAL A 31 -11.98 -31.63 3.02
N GLN A 32 -11.95 -32.93 3.31
CA GLN A 32 -12.97 -33.88 2.83
C GLN A 32 -13.95 -34.32 3.93
N ASP A 33 -13.80 -33.83 5.17
CA ASP A 33 -14.73 -34.16 6.25
C ASP A 33 -14.94 -33.00 7.23
N LYS A 34 -16.20 -32.73 7.58
CA LYS A 34 -16.62 -31.63 8.49
C LYS A 34 -16.22 -31.89 9.94
N SER A 35 -15.96 -33.13 10.32
CA SER A 35 -15.56 -33.50 11.69
C SER A 35 -14.09 -33.14 12.01
N SER A 36 -13.22 -33.21 11.00
CA SER A 36 -11.79 -32.89 11.11
C SER A 36 -11.49 -31.39 11.06
N PHE A 37 -12.41 -30.57 10.56
CA PHE A 37 -12.30 -29.10 10.54
C PHE A 37 -12.20 -28.51 11.96
N TRP A 38 -13.05 -28.96 12.89
CA TRP A 38 -13.04 -28.48 14.27
C TRP A 38 -11.81 -28.98 15.05
N MET A 39 -11.39 -30.24 14.83
CA MET A 39 -10.22 -30.80 15.48
C MET A 39 -8.90 -30.15 15.00
N LEU A 40 -8.76 -29.88 13.70
CA LEU A 40 -7.60 -29.18 13.14
C LEU A 40 -7.61 -27.68 13.48
N SER A 41 -8.78 -27.05 13.62
CA SER A 41 -8.90 -25.67 14.09
C SER A 41 -8.49 -25.51 15.57
N ALA A 42 -8.82 -26.48 16.42
CA ALA A 42 -8.38 -26.54 17.81
C ALA A 42 -6.86 -26.80 17.95
N LEU A 43 -6.28 -27.65 17.09
CA LEU A 43 -4.83 -27.86 17.02
C LEU A 43 -4.08 -26.65 16.42
N ARG A 44 -4.73 -25.85 15.57
CA ARG A 44 -4.17 -24.63 14.95
C ARG A 44 -3.86 -23.54 15.99
N TRP A 45 -4.73 -23.35 16.98
CA TRP A 45 -4.49 -22.39 18.08
C TRP A 45 -3.27 -22.77 18.94
N ARG A 46 -2.93 -24.05 19.00
CA ARG A 46 -1.82 -24.57 19.82
C ARG A 46 -0.44 -24.32 19.20
N THR A 47 -0.35 -24.09 17.88
CA THR A 47 0.91 -24.20 17.12
C THR A 47 1.34 -22.93 16.39
N ARG A 48 0.56 -21.84 16.44
CA ARG A 48 0.89 -20.58 15.74
C ARG A 48 1.09 -19.40 16.71
N PRO A 49 2.36 -19.09 17.09
CA PRO A 49 2.66 -17.96 17.98
C PRO A 49 2.21 -16.57 17.47
N PRO A 50 2.18 -16.22 16.17
CA PRO A 50 1.83 -14.85 15.77
C PRO A 50 0.35 -14.50 16.01
N GLU A 51 -0.55 -15.48 15.95
CA GLU A 51 -1.99 -15.29 16.16
C GLU A 51 -2.29 -15.05 17.65
N ALA A 52 -1.60 -15.77 18.53
CA ALA A 52 -1.65 -15.55 19.97
C ALA A 52 -1.05 -14.18 20.37
N ILE A 53 0.05 -13.76 19.72
CA ILE A 53 0.64 -12.44 19.93
C ILE A 53 -0.31 -11.33 19.47
N ALA A 54 -0.94 -11.48 18.31
CA ALA A 54 -1.94 -10.53 17.83
C ALA A 54 -3.15 -10.46 18.78
N ALA A 55 -3.64 -11.60 19.27
CA ALA A 55 -4.73 -11.65 20.24
C ALA A 55 -4.35 -10.96 21.56
N VAL A 56 -3.18 -11.27 22.13
CA VAL A 56 -2.66 -10.63 23.34
C VAL A 56 -2.50 -9.12 23.14
N LEU A 57 -2.01 -8.68 21.97
CA LEU A 57 -1.86 -7.26 21.66
C LEU A 57 -3.21 -6.55 21.52
N ILE A 58 -4.22 -7.20 20.93
CA ILE A 58 -5.60 -6.67 20.86
C ILE A 58 -6.21 -6.58 22.26
N PHE A 59 -6.05 -7.61 23.09
CA PHE A 59 -6.57 -7.65 24.46
C PHE A 59 -5.85 -6.68 25.41
N THR A 60 -4.59 -6.33 25.13
CA THR A 60 -3.80 -5.39 25.94
C THR A 60 -3.87 -3.95 25.43
N LEU A 61 -4.65 -3.67 24.37
CA LEU A 61 -4.90 -2.30 23.95
C LEU A 61 -5.64 -1.55 25.07
N PRO A 62 -5.07 -0.47 25.63
CA PRO A 62 -5.73 0.30 26.67
C PRO A 62 -7.03 0.90 26.13
N GLY A 63 -8.14 0.74 26.88
CA GLY A 63 -9.49 1.18 26.50
C GLY A 63 -9.61 2.67 26.14
N GLN A 64 -8.58 3.47 26.44
CA GLN A 64 -8.45 4.87 26.04
C GLN A 64 -8.21 5.06 24.53
N LEU A 65 -7.82 3.99 23.81
CA LEU A 65 -7.70 3.95 22.35
C LEU A 65 -8.97 3.46 21.66
N VAL A 66 -9.93 2.92 22.42
CA VAL A 66 -11.27 2.61 21.93
C VAL A 66 -11.98 3.96 21.79
N VAL A 67 -12.00 4.49 20.57
CA VAL A 67 -12.84 5.64 20.24
C VAL A 67 -14.25 5.27 20.65
N ALA A 68 -14.81 5.99 21.63
CA ALA A 68 -16.22 5.88 21.95
C ALA A 68 -16.97 6.12 20.65
N GLN A 69 -17.57 5.05 20.09
CA GLN A 69 -18.50 5.17 18.99
C GLN A 69 -19.68 5.95 19.57
N ASN A 70 -19.63 7.28 19.47
CA ASN A 70 -20.80 8.11 19.67
C ASN A 70 -21.90 7.47 18.86
N GLN A 71 -22.93 7.01 19.56
CA GLN A 71 -24.04 6.21 19.04
C GLN A 71 -24.61 6.90 17.80
N GLN A 72 -24.14 6.52 16.62
CA GLN A 72 -24.77 6.93 15.39
C GLN A 72 -26.06 6.12 15.29
N PRO A 73 -27.22 6.77 15.13
CA PRO A 73 -28.51 6.09 15.08
C PRO A 73 -28.48 5.02 13.99
N SER A 74 -29.23 3.93 14.22
CA SER A 74 -29.32 2.75 13.35
C SER A 74 -29.20 3.13 11.86
N ARG A 75 -28.04 2.80 11.26
CA ARG A 75 -27.73 3.17 9.88
C ARG A 75 -28.72 2.47 8.95
N THR A 76 -29.57 3.23 8.29
CA THR A 76 -30.48 2.69 7.26
C THR A 76 -29.67 2.19 6.06
N THR A 77 -30.10 1.09 5.44
CA THR A 77 -29.41 0.45 4.30
C THR A 77 -29.14 1.44 3.15
N ARG A 78 -30.05 2.39 2.91
CA ARG A 78 -29.92 3.45 1.89
C ARG A 78 -28.74 4.39 2.19
N ARG A 79 -28.46 4.69 3.45
CA ARG A 79 -27.30 5.51 3.88
C ARG A 79 -25.98 4.73 3.72
N THR A 80 -26.00 3.42 3.96
CA THR A 80 -24.84 2.54 3.75
C THR A 80 -24.42 2.44 2.28
N TRP A 81 -25.37 2.24 1.36
CA TRP A 81 -25.08 2.24 -0.08
C TRP A 81 -24.55 3.60 -0.58
N GLY A 82 -25.10 4.70 -0.06
CA GLY A 82 -24.61 6.04 -0.35
C GLY A 82 -23.15 6.24 0.08
N ASP A 83 -22.80 5.76 1.27
CA ASP A 83 -21.44 5.86 1.81
C ASP A 83 -20.42 5.01 1.02
N ILE A 84 -20.81 3.80 0.57
CA ILE A 84 -19.98 2.93 -0.29
C ILE A 84 -19.73 3.60 -1.65
N LYS A 85 -20.79 4.14 -2.27
CA LYS A 85 -20.70 4.82 -3.56
C LYS A 85 -19.81 6.07 -3.47
N ASP A 86 -19.97 6.88 -2.42
CA ASP A 86 -19.13 8.06 -2.20
C ASP A 86 -17.67 7.66 -2.02
N GLY A 87 -17.36 6.69 -1.15
CA GLY A 87 -16.00 6.19 -0.94
C GLY A 87 -15.33 5.71 -2.23
N THR A 88 -16.04 4.92 -3.03
CA THR A 88 -15.56 4.45 -4.35
C THR A 88 -15.35 5.59 -5.33
N THR A 89 -16.29 6.53 -5.40
CA THR A 89 -16.22 7.69 -6.30
C THR A 89 -14.99 8.53 -5.99
N ARG A 90 -14.72 8.83 -4.72
CA ARG A 90 -13.53 9.61 -4.31
C ARG A 90 -12.23 8.91 -4.68
N LEU A 91 -12.18 7.60 -4.46
CA LEU A 91 -11.02 6.78 -4.78
C LEU A 91 -10.69 6.82 -6.28
N LEU A 92 -11.70 6.76 -7.14
CA LEU A 92 -11.53 6.81 -8.60
C LEU A 92 -11.38 8.24 -9.18
N THR A 93 -11.72 9.27 -8.39
CA THR A 93 -11.64 10.67 -8.85
C THR A 93 -10.29 11.30 -8.55
N ASP A 94 -9.67 10.99 -7.40
CA ASP A 94 -8.32 11.47 -7.08
C ASP A 94 -7.28 10.73 -7.93
N ALA A 95 -6.58 11.45 -8.82
CA ALA A 95 -5.70 10.84 -9.82
C ALA A 95 -4.56 10.00 -9.20
N PRO A 96 -3.80 10.49 -8.19
CA PRO A 96 -2.79 9.69 -7.50
C PRO A 96 -3.34 8.45 -6.78
N ILE A 97 -4.49 8.56 -6.11
CA ILE A 97 -5.11 7.41 -5.44
C ILE A 97 -5.63 6.39 -6.47
N ARG A 98 -6.28 6.84 -7.54
CA ARG A 98 -6.75 5.97 -8.63
C ARG A 98 -5.58 5.22 -9.28
N TYR A 99 -4.50 5.92 -9.60
CA TYR A 99 -3.28 5.32 -10.13
C TYR A 99 -2.73 4.25 -9.19
N ALA A 100 -2.65 4.57 -7.89
CA ALA A 100 -2.17 3.64 -6.90
C ALA A 100 -3.07 2.39 -6.75
N LEU A 101 -4.40 2.56 -6.82
CA LEU A 101 -5.33 1.43 -6.85
C LEU A 101 -5.14 0.55 -8.10
N ALA A 102 -4.94 1.16 -9.28
CA ALA A 102 -4.72 0.39 -10.50
C ALA A 102 -3.38 -0.38 -10.45
N MET A 103 -2.34 0.23 -9.89
CA MET A 103 -1.06 -0.46 -9.65
C MET A 103 -1.16 -1.60 -8.61
N GLN A 104 -2.15 -1.57 -7.71
CA GLN A 104 -2.43 -2.71 -6.84
C GLN A 104 -2.99 -3.92 -7.60
N LEU A 105 -3.70 -3.73 -8.72
CA LEU A 105 -4.10 -4.84 -9.57
C LEU A 105 -2.88 -5.49 -10.26
N VAL A 106 -1.93 -4.67 -10.73
CA VAL A 106 -0.64 -5.17 -11.26
C VAL A 106 0.08 -6.01 -10.20
N ALA A 107 0.18 -5.47 -8.98
CA ALA A 107 0.81 -6.16 -7.87
C ALA A 107 0.05 -7.43 -7.47
N SER A 108 -1.29 -7.44 -7.48
CA SER A 108 -2.07 -8.64 -7.14
C SER A 108 -1.94 -9.73 -8.19
N ILE A 109 -1.81 -9.40 -9.47
CA ILE A 109 -1.54 -10.40 -10.52
C ILE A 109 -0.21 -11.09 -10.25
N ALA A 110 0.84 -10.31 -9.97
CA ALA A 110 2.16 -10.87 -9.64
C ALA A 110 2.13 -11.64 -8.31
N GLY A 111 1.57 -11.06 -7.25
CA GLY A 111 1.45 -11.66 -5.92
C GLY A 111 0.63 -12.95 -5.92
N ALA A 112 -0.44 -13.04 -6.71
CA ALA A 112 -1.21 -14.27 -6.85
C ALA A 112 -0.39 -15.41 -7.47
N GLN A 113 0.50 -15.13 -8.45
CA GLN A 113 1.41 -16.16 -8.95
C GLN A 113 2.32 -16.69 -7.84
N ILE A 114 2.85 -15.78 -7.01
CA ILE A 114 3.73 -16.13 -5.89
C ILE A 114 2.99 -17.05 -4.93
N LEU A 115 1.78 -16.67 -4.50
CA LEU A 115 1.03 -17.44 -3.49
C LEU A 115 0.50 -18.78 -4.04
N VAL A 116 0.08 -18.84 -5.30
CA VAL A 116 -0.56 -20.04 -5.87
C VAL A 116 0.47 -21.00 -6.46
N ASN A 117 1.45 -20.51 -7.20
CA ASN A 117 2.30 -21.36 -8.03
C ASN A 117 3.64 -21.72 -7.38
N THR A 118 4.08 -21.01 -6.33
CA THR A 118 5.35 -21.34 -5.65
C THR A 118 5.35 -22.75 -5.06
N VAL A 119 4.24 -23.23 -4.52
CA VAL A 119 4.16 -24.61 -4.00
C VAL A 119 4.36 -25.63 -5.11
N GLY A 120 3.72 -25.42 -6.27
CA GLY A 120 3.86 -26.28 -7.45
C GLY A 120 5.28 -26.25 -8.00
N TYR A 121 5.92 -25.09 -8.03
CA TYR A 121 7.29 -24.96 -8.51
C TYR A 121 8.31 -25.61 -7.56
N VAL A 122 8.23 -25.34 -6.26
CA VAL A 122 9.19 -25.87 -5.27
C VAL A 122 9.04 -27.39 -5.10
N GLN A 123 7.81 -27.90 -5.00
CA GLN A 123 7.57 -29.33 -4.75
C GLN A 123 7.50 -30.14 -6.05
N GLY A 124 6.89 -29.58 -7.09
CA GLY A 124 6.71 -30.24 -8.39
C GLY A 124 7.95 -30.16 -9.28
N THR A 125 8.48 -28.96 -9.50
CA THR A 125 9.62 -28.75 -10.43
C THR A 125 10.96 -28.96 -9.76
N LEU A 126 11.23 -28.29 -8.63
CA LEU A 126 12.51 -28.39 -7.92
C LEU A 126 12.63 -29.65 -7.04
N LYS A 127 11.54 -30.42 -6.86
CA LYS A 127 11.48 -31.67 -6.08
C LYS A 127 11.90 -31.52 -4.61
N PHE A 128 11.69 -30.34 -4.01
CA PHE A 128 11.91 -30.11 -2.58
C PHE A 128 10.64 -30.33 -1.74
N GLY A 129 10.78 -30.36 -0.41
CA GLY A 129 9.67 -30.56 0.53
C GLY A 129 9.02 -29.26 1.03
N GLU A 130 8.08 -29.41 1.95
CA GLU A 130 7.31 -28.31 2.55
C GLU A 130 8.20 -27.30 3.31
N VAL A 131 9.32 -27.76 3.88
CA VAL A 131 10.26 -26.89 4.62
C VAL A 131 10.90 -25.86 3.70
N GLN A 132 11.38 -26.28 2.53
CA GLN A 132 12.00 -25.39 1.54
C GLN A 132 10.97 -24.41 0.97
N TYR A 133 9.74 -24.87 0.72
CA TYR A 133 8.63 -23.97 0.37
C TYR A 133 8.42 -22.91 1.47
N GLY A 134 8.43 -23.34 2.74
CA GLY A 134 8.34 -22.43 3.88
C GLY A 134 9.46 -21.38 3.91
N TRP A 135 10.71 -21.75 3.60
CA TRP A 135 11.83 -20.79 3.51
C TRP A 135 11.66 -19.77 2.40
N VAL A 136 11.19 -20.23 1.23
CA VAL A 136 10.89 -19.39 0.07
C VAL A 136 9.79 -18.38 0.39
N MET A 137 8.71 -18.81 1.04
CA MET A 137 7.63 -17.92 1.47
C MET A 137 8.04 -17.02 2.64
N ALA A 138 8.92 -17.47 3.53
CA ALA A 138 9.49 -16.64 4.59
C ALA A 138 10.33 -15.50 4.00
N ALA A 139 11.10 -15.76 2.93
CA ALA A 139 11.86 -14.73 2.24
C ALA A 139 10.95 -13.62 1.68
N PHE A 140 9.80 -13.99 1.09
CA PHE A 140 8.76 -13.03 0.67
C PHE A 140 8.28 -12.14 1.84
N GLY A 141 7.91 -12.75 2.96
CA GLY A 141 7.46 -12.02 4.15
C GLY A 141 8.56 -11.12 4.77
N ILE A 142 9.81 -11.58 4.77
CA ILE A 142 10.98 -10.80 5.23
C ILE A 142 11.18 -9.58 4.35
N GLY A 143 11.16 -9.75 3.02
CA GLY A 143 11.28 -8.64 2.08
C GLY A 143 10.21 -7.57 2.27
N ALA A 144 8.96 -8.00 2.47
CA ALA A 144 7.85 -7.11 2.79
C ALA A 144 8.10 -6.35 4.10
N THR A 145 8.51 -7.04 5.16
CA THR A 145 8.78 -6.44 6.47
C THR A 145 9.93 -5.44 6.43
N LEU A 146 11.04 -5.78 5.75
CA LEU A 146 12.18 -4.89 5.56
C LEU A 146 11.77 -3.61 4.82
N CYS A 147 11.01 -3.76 3.74
CA CYS A 147 10.47 -2.61 3.01
C CYS A 147 9.61 -1.72 3.91
N ALA A 148 8.79 -2.29 4.80
CA ALA A 148 7.95 -1.52 5.70
C ALA A 148 8.77 -0.67 6.70
N VAL A 149 9.83 -1.25 7.27
CA VAL A 149 10.74 -0.54 8.17
C VAL A 149 11.47 0.58 7.43
N ILE A 150 12.06 0.28 6.27
CA ILE A 150 12.82 1.25 5.46
C ILE A 150 11.90 2.39 5.00
N TYR A 151 10.70 2.06 4.51
CA TYR A 151 9.74 3.07 4.06
C TYR A 151 9.22 3.96 5.19
N GLY A 152 9.14 3.42 6.41
CA GLY A 152 8.74 4.15 7.62
C GLY A 152 9.79 5.10 8.17
N THR A 153 11.08 4.84 7.93
CA THR A 153 12.20 5.67 8.43
C THR A 153 12.68 6.73 7.44
N PHE A 154 12.35 6.57 6.15
CA PHE A 154 12.80 7.50 5.12
C PHE A 154 12.11 8.87 5.22
N ASN A 155 12.89 9.96 5.27
CA ASN A 155 12.38 11.32 5.08
C ASN A 155 12.13 11.52 3.57
N ARG A 156 10.86 11.57 3.16
CA ARG A 156 10.49 11.37 1.75
C ARG A 156 10.57 12.66 0.95
N SER A 157 11.55 12.74 0.05
CA SER A 157 11.65 13.78 -0.99
C SER A 157 10.88 13.43 -2.27
N LEU A 158 10.66 12.14 -2.55
CA LEU A 158 9.97 11.67 -3.76
C LEU A 158 8.44 11.56 -3.56
N PRO A 159 7.64 11.73 -4.64
CA PRO A 159 6.20 11.55 -4.57
C PRO A 159 5.84 10.08 -4.33
N ARG A 160 4.74 9.86 -3.62
CA ARG A 160 4.31 8.53 -3.17
C ARG A 160 4.03 7.59 -4.36
N THR A 161 3.55 8.15 -5.48
CA THR A 161 3.25 7.42 -6.72
C THR A 161 4.50 6.83 -7.39
N THR A 162 5.67 7.45 -7.20
CA THR A 162 6.95 6.88 -7.68
C THR A 162 7.29 5.61 -6.92
N PHE A 163 7.11 5.57 -5.60
CA PHE A 163 7.31 4.35 -4.83
C PHE A 163 6.34 3.25 -5.27
N VAL A 164 5.07 3.61 -5.52
CA VAL A 164 4.09 2.65 -6.07
C VAL A 164 4.54 2.08 -7.41
N PHE A 165 5.02 2.91 -8.33
CA PHE A 165 5.54 2.47 -9.62
C PHE A 165 6.73 1.51 -9.48
N ILE A 166 7.71 1.89 -8.64
CA ILE A 166 8.90 1.08 -8.37
C ILE A 166 8.47 -0.26 -7.77
N GLY A 167 7.56 -0.25 -6.79
CA GLY A 167 7.06 -1.46 -6.14
C GLY A 167 6.39 -2.42 -7.12
N ALA A 168 5.49 -1.90 -7.96
CA ALA A 168 4.79 -2.69 -8.98
C ALA A 168 5.78 -3.26 -10.00
N THR A 169 6.77 -2.49 -10.41
CA THR A 169 7.83 -2.94 -11.32
C THR A 169 8.68 -4.04 -10.68
N LEU A 170 9.12 -3.86 -9.42
CA LEU A 170 9.94 -4.82 -8.71
C LEU A 170 9.25 -6.17 -8.54
N ILE A 171 8.00 -6.19 -8.07
CA ILE A 171 7.26 -7.44 -7.89
C ILE A 171 7.04 -8.14 -9.23
N THR A 172 6.67 -7.41 -10.29
CA THR A 172 6.41 -8.01 -11.60
C THR A 172 7.68 -8.54 -12.27
N LEU A 173 8.80 -7.82 -12.19
CA LEU A 173 10.07 -8.25 -12.78
C LEU A 173 10.68 -9.44 -12.03
N ALA A 174 10.44 -9.58 -10.72
CA ALA A 174 10.92 -10.72 -9.95
C ALA A 174 10.35 -12.06 -10.47
N LEU A 175 9.19 -12.06 -11.14
CA LEU A 175 8.60 -13.26 -11.73
C LEU A 175 9.30 -13.70 -13.02
N LEU A 176 9.90 -12.79 -13.80
CA LEU A 176 10.46 -13.11 -15.13
C LEU A 176 11.43 -14.30 -15.10
N PRO A 177 12.45 -14.32 -14.23
CA PRO A 177 13.41 -15.43 -14.18
C PRO A 177 12.94 -16.61 -13.30
N ALA A 178 11.79 -16.50 -12.61
CA ALA A 178 11.43 -17.41 -11.53
C ALA A 178 11.26 -18.86 -11.99
N ASN A 179 10.79 -19.09 -13.22
CA ASN A 179 10.66 -20.45 -13.78
C ASN A 179 12.01 -21.17 -13.98
N TYR A 180 13.13 -20.45 -13.98
CA TYR A 180 14.48 -20.99 -14.15
C TYR A 180 15.33 -20.88 -12.88
N ALA A 181 14.74 -20.42 -11.78
CA ALA A 181 15.45 -20.16 -10.53
C ALA A 181 15.64 -21.45 -9.74
N ASN A 182 16.87 -21.71 -9.28
CA ASN A 182 17.07 -22.66 -8.20
C ASN A 182 16.49 -22.11 -6.88
N LEU A 183 16.46 -22.94 -5.83
CA LEU A 183 15.88 -22.57 -4.54
C LEU A 183 16.43 -21.26 -3.98
N THR A 184 17.75 -21.07 -4.01
CA THR A 184 18.41 -19.87 -3.47
C THR A 184 18.03 -18.62 -4.27
N VAL A 185 18.06 -18.69 -5.60
CA VAL A 185 17.66 -17.57 -6.47
C VAL A 185 16.18 -17.25 -6.25
N LEU A 186 15.32 -18.26 -6.13
CA LEU A 186 13.90 -18.07 -5.88
C LEU A 186 13.63 -17.36 -4.54
N MET A 187 14.38 -17.69 -3.48
CA MET A 187 14.30 -16.96 -2.21
C MET A 187 14.66 -15.48 -2.37
N VAL A 188 15.71 -15.16 -3.13
CA VAL A 188 16.11 -13.76 -3.39
C VAL A 188 15.03 -13.04 -4.22
N LEU A 189 14.50 -13.68 -5.26
CA LEU A 189 13.42 -13.13 -6.08
C LEU A 189 12.18 -12.83 -5.23
N TRP A 190 11.79 -13.75 -4.34
CA TRP A 190 10.66 -13.54 -3.44
C TRP A 190 10.93 -12.50 -2.37
N LEU A 191 12.14 -12.39 -1.84
CA LEU A 191 12.52 -11.27 -0.99
C LEU A 191 12.33 -9.93 -1.71
N VAL A 192 12.81 -9.81 -2.95
CA VAL A 192 12.60 -8.60 -3.77
C VAL A 192 11.13 -8.36 -4.07
N ALA A 193 10.39 -9.40 -4.42
CA ALA A 193 8.97 -9.33 -4.71
C ALA A 193 8.14 -8.89 -3.49
N GLY A 194 8.47 -9.39 -2.30
CA GLY A 194 7.84 -9.00 -1.05
C GLY A 194 8.09 -7.52 -0.73
N ALA A 195 9.31 -7.03 -0.97
CA ALA A 195 9.60 -5.61 -0.88
C ALA A 195 8.78 -4.80 -1.88
N GLY A 196 8.70 -5.25 -3.14
CA GLY A 196 7.87 -4.64 -4.17
C GLY A 196 6.39 -4.56 -3.79
N GLN A 197 5.81 -5.64 -3.26
CA GLN A 197 4.43 -5.69 -2.78
C GLN A 197 4.15 -4.62 -1.73
N ASN A 198 5.03 -4.47 -0.74
CA ASN A 198 4.83 -3.48 0.32
C ASN A 198 5.13 -2.06 -0.13
N LEU A 199 6.00 -1.89 -1.12
CA LEU A 199 6.26 -0.61 -1.75
C LEU A 199 5.11 -0.15 -2.65
N VAL A 200 4.16 -1.02 -3.00
CA VAL A 200 2.85 -0.63 -3.55
C VAL A 200 1.85 -0.31 -2.44
N ASN A 201 1.74 -1.20 -1.45
CA ASN A 201 0.70 -1.13 -0.42
C ASN A 201 0.87 0.09 0.50
N LEU A 202 2.07 0.30 1.04
CA LEU A 202 2.30 1.33 2.06
C LEU A 202 2.14 2.75 1.51
N PRO A 203 2.73 3.12 0.35
CA PRO A 203 2.50 4.45 -0.20
C PRO A 203 1.03 4.70 -0.53
N THR A 204 0.29 3.69 -0.98
CA THR A 204 -1.14 3.84 -1.27
C THR A 204 -1.94 4.20 0.00
N GLN A 205 -1.68 3.51 1.11
CA GLN A 205 -2.33 3.83 2.38
C GLN A 205 -2.00 5.25 2.85
N THR A 206 -0.74 5.68 2.67
CA THR A 206 -0.33 7.05 2.99
C THR A 206 -0.89 8.09 2.02
N LEU A 207 -1.07 7.77 0.74
CA LEU A 207 -1.71 8.65 -0.24
C LEU A 207 -3.15 8.96 0.16
N ILE A 208 -3.91 7.94 0.60
CA ILE A 208 -5.26 8.14 1.11
C ILE A 208 -5.22 9.00 2.39
N ALA A 209 -4.25 8.75 3.28
CA ALA A 209 -4.10 9.52 4.51
C ALA A 209 -3.78 11.00 4.28
N ASP A 210 -2.90 11.28 3.31
CA ASP A 210 -2.41 12.62 3.03
C ASP A 210 -3.44 13.44 2.26
N ARG A 211 -4.32 12.80 1.46
CA ARG A 211 -5.21 13.48 0.50
C ARG A 211 -6.68 13.48 0.87
N ILE A 212 -7.14 12.63 1.77
CA ILE A 212 -8.57 12.52 2.11
C ILE A 212 -8.83 13.11 3.51
N PRO A 213 -9.89 13.93 3.71
CA PRO A 213 -10.16 14.53 5.00
C PRO A 213 -10.56 13.45 6.00
N THR A 214 -10.07 13.58 7.22
CA THR A 214 -10.27 12.62 8.32
C THR A 214 -11.74 12.24 8.54
N ALA A 215 -12.67 13.18 8.32
CA ALA A 215 -14.11 12.97 8.47
C ALA A 215 -14.71 11.90 7.53
N ILE A 216 -14.14 11.70 6.33
CA ILE A 216 -14.62 10.72 5.34
C ILE A 216 -13.59 9.64 5.01
N GLN A 217 -12.40 9.72 5.58
CA GLN A 217 -11.28 8.82 5.32
C GLN A 217 -11.63 7.35 5.57
N GLY A 218 -12.44 7.05 6.59
CA GLY A 218 -12.91 5.69 6.87
C GLY A 218 -13.74 5.08 5.73
N ARG A 219 -14.54 5.89 5.01
CA ARG A 219 -15.31 5.42 3.84
C ARG A 219 -14.40 5.09 2.67
N VAL A 220 -13.38 5.92 2.44
CA VAL A 220 -12.41 5.72 1.36
C VAL A 220 -11.52 4.51 1.64
N TYR A 221 -11.06 4.30 2.88
CA TYR A 221 -10.34 3.08 3.24
C TYR A 221 -11.21 1.82 3.11
N GLY A 222 -12.49 1.88 3.50
CA GLY A 222 -13.41 0.76 3.28
C GLY A 222 -13.59 0.42 1.79
N ALA A 223 -13.74 1.44 0.94
CA ALA A 223 -13.80 1.24 -0.51
C ALA A 223 -12.47 0.69 -1.06
N HIS A 224 -11.32 1.27 -0.65
CA HIS A 224 -9.99 0.81 -1.03
C HIS A 224 -9.79 -0.67 -0.72
N PHE A 225 -10.12 -1.09 0.50
CA PHE A 225 -10.05 -2.48 0.92
C PHE A 225 -10.90 -3.40 0.02
N ALA A 226 -12.15 -3.02 -0.27
CA ALA A 226 -13.03 -3.83 -1.12
C ALA A 226 -12.47 -3.97 -2.54
N TRP A 227 -12.01 -2.87 -3.15
CA TRP A 227 -11.42 -2.89 -4.49
C TRP A 227 -10.11 -3.67 -4.55
N SER A 228 -9.23 -3.52 -3.56
CA SER A 228 -7.98 -4.27 -3.53
C SER A 228 -8.23 -5.78 -3.40
N HIS A 229 -9.22 -6.19 -2.60
CA HIS A 229 -9.59 -7.61 -2.46
C HIS A 229 -10.26 -8.16 -3.72
N LEU A 230 -11.03 -7.33 -4.44
CA LEU A 230 -11.55 -7.71 -5.75
C LEU A 230 -10.42 -8.03 -6.73
N TRP A 231 -9.33 -7.25 -6.73
CA TRP A 231 -8.16 -7.54 -7.54
C TRP A 231 -7.51 -8.89 -7.21
N TRP A 232 -7.37 -9.22 -5.93
CA TRP A 232 -6.92 -10.54 -5.48
C TRP A 232 -7.88 -11.66 -5.91
N ALA A 233 -9.18 -11.47 -5.73
CA ALA A 233 -10.21 -12.43 -6.11
C ALA A 233 -10.17 -12.77 -7.62
N ILE A 234 -9.80 -11.80 -8.47
CA ILE A 234 -9.59 -12.00 -9.90
C ILE A 234 -8.23 -12.65 -10.19
N SER A 235 -7.19 -12.25 -9.45
CA SER A 235 -5.82 -12.67 -9.70
C SER A 235 -5.56 -14.14 -9.30
N TYR A 236 -6.21 -14.64 -8.24
CA TYR A 236 -6.04 -16.03 -7.80
C TYR A 236 -6.50 -17.06 -8.84
N PRO A 237 -7.71 -16.98 -9.43
CA PRO A 237 -8.10 -17.86 -10.53
C PRO A 237 -7.19 -17.74 -11.75
N LEU A 238 -6.74 -16.53 -12.10
CA LEU A 238 -5.79 -16.33 -13.19
C LEU A 238 -4.47 -17.07 -12.92
N ALA A 239 -3.95 -16.99 -11.70
CA ALA A 239 -2.74 -17.71 -11.30
C ALA A 239 -2.91 -19.23 -11.33
N GLY A 240 -4.03 -19.75 -10.83
CA GLY A 240 -4.33 -21.18 -10.91
C GLY A 240 -4.52 -21.68 -12.35
N TRP A 241 -5.16 -20.87 -13.21
CA TRP A 241 -5.32 -21.20 -14.62
C TRP A 241 -3.98 -21.23 -15.36
N LEU A 242 -3.11 -20.23 -15.14
CA LEU A 242 -1.76 -20.20 -15.70
C LEU A 242 -0.91 -21.37 -15.20
N GLY A 243 -0.96 -21.68 -13.90
CA GLY A 243 -0.23 -22.79 -13.29
C GLY A 243 -0.66 -24.17 -13.81
N SER A 244 -1.93 -24.34 -14.16
CA SER A 244 -2.46 -25.62 -14.66
C SER A 244 -2.27 -25.83 -16.17
N HIS A 245 -2.33 -24.76 -16.97
CA HIS A 245 -2.24 -24.87 -18.44
C HIS A 245 -0.83 -24.64 -18.98
N PHE A 246 0.00 -23.90 -18.24
CA PHE A 246 1.35 -23.53 -18.63
C PHE A 246 2.36 -23.85 -17.53
N ALA A 247 2.26 -25.05 -16.97
CA ALA A 247 3.23 -25.55 -15.99
C ALA A 247 4.67 -25.38 -16.52
N GLU A 248 5.57 -24.97 -15.64
CA GLU A 248 6.96 -24.59 -15.92
C GLU A 248 7.13 -23.24 -16.64
N ARG A 249 6.05 -22.53 -16.96
CA ARG A 249 6.04 -21.18 -17.59
C ARG A 249 5.05 -20.21 -16.94
N GLU A 250 4.47 -20.59 -15.82
CA GLU A 250 3.41 -19.86 -15.16
C GLU A 250 3.87 -18.49 -14.64
N PHE A 251 5.09 -18.38 -14.10
CA PHE A 251 5.63 -17.11 -13.64
C PHE A 251 5.98 -16.17 -14.79
N ILE A 252 6.58 -16.66 -15.88
CA ILE A 252 6.90 -15.81 -17.03
C ILE A 252 5.63 -15.29 -17.69
N TYR A 253 4.59 -16.11 -17.88
CA TYR A 253 3.31 -15.63 -18.41
C TYR A 253 2.60 -14.68 -17.45
N GLY A 254 2.62 -14.98 -16.14
CA GLY A 254 2.10 -14.07 -15.12
C GLY A 254 2.83 -12.72 -15.13
N SER A 255 4.14 -12.73 -15.34
CA SER A 255 4.96 -11.53 -15.47
C SER A 255 4.62 -10.75 -16.73
N LEU A 256 4.45 -11.39 -17.89
CA LEU A 256 4.08 -10.73 -19.13
C LEU A 256 2.70 -10.06 -19.03
N VAL A 257 1.71 -10.73 -18.42
CA VAL A 257 0.39 -10.14 -18.14
C VAL A 257 0.54 -8.94 -17.19
N GLY A 258 1.33 -9.10 -16.12
CA GLY A 258 1.64 -8.02 -15.18
C GLY A 258 2.31 -6.82 -15.85
N LEU A 259 3.32 -7.04 -16.70
CA LEU A 259 4.06 -5.99 -17.43
C LEU A 259 3.17 -5.28 -18.44
N MET A 260 2.35 -6.02 -19.18
CA MET A 260 1.37 -5.44 -20.10
C MET A 260 0.44 -4.50 -19.33
N LEU A 261 -0.14 -4.96 -18.21
CA LEU A 261 -1.03 -4.13 -17.41
C LEU A 261 -0.28 -2.94 -16.77
N LEU A 262 0.94 -3.15 -16.29
CA LEU A 262 1.79 -2.09 -15.74
C LEU A 262 2.00 -0.98 -16.77
N VAL A 263 2.38 -1.33 -18.00
CA VAL A 263 2.59 -0.36 -19.08
C VAL A 263 1.28 0.36 -19.42
N VAL A 264 0.16 -0.35 -19.53
CA VAL A 264 -1.16 0.25 -19.79
C VAL A 264 -1.53 1.24 -18.68
N VAL A 265 -1.42 0.86 -17.41
CA VAL A 265 -1.72 1.73 -16.26
C VAL A 265 -0.77 2.92 -16.23
N GLN A 266 0.52 2.70 -16.51
CA GLN A 266 1.52 3.77 -16.53
C GLN A 266 1.23 4.80 -17.61
N ILE A 267 0.88 4.38 -18.82
CA ILE A 267 0.59 5.29 -19.93
C ILE A 267 -0.74 6.03 -19.70
N THR A 268 -1.76 5.35 -19.18
CA THR A 268 -3.12 5.90 -19.12
C THR A 268 -3.44 6.65 -17.84
N LEU A 269 -2.87 6.25 -16.70
CA LEU A 269 -3.26 6.74 -15.37
C LEU A 269 -2.14 7.44 -14.60
N SER A 270 -0.90 7.44 -15.10
CA SER A 270 0.20 8.13 -14.40
C SER A 270 -0.14 9.61 -14.18
N PRO A 271 -0.12 10.10 -12.92
CA PRO A 271 -0.38 11.49 -12.65
C PRO A 271 0.81 12.33 -13.12
N HIS A 272 0.57 13.19 -14.11
CA HIS A 272 1.56 14.15 -14.57
C HIS A 272 1.65 15.31 -13.55
N PRO A 273 2.86 15.72 -13.14
CA PRO A 273 3.02 17.00 -12.46
C PRO A 273 2.52 18.09 -13.41
N HIS A 274 1.50 18.84 -13.00
CA HIS A 274 1.11 20.04 -13.72
C HIS A 274 1.67 21.24 -12.97
N GLU A 275 2.60 21.93 -13.61
CA GLU A 275 3.00 23.27 -13.22
C GLU A 275 1.98 24.23 -13.82
N HIS A 276 1.24 24.94 -12.97
CA HIS A 276 0.37 26.04 -13.41
C HIS A 276 0.76 27.30 -12.65
N GLU A 277 0.82 28.40 -13.38
CA GLU A 277 0.77 29.75 -12.82
C GLU A 277 -0.50 29.89 -11.97
N HIS A 278 -0.34 30.37 -10.74
CA HIS A 278 -1.48 30.74 -9.91
C HIS A 278 -1.25 32.14 -9.32
N LEU A 279 -2.32 32.94 -9.35
CA LEU A 279 -2.38 34.24 -8.73
C LEU A 279 -2.65 34.06 -7.23
N HIS A 280 -1.67 34.37 -6.39
CA HIS A 280 -1.96 34.62 -4.98
C HIS A 280 -2.62 35.99 -4.86
N TYR A 281 -3.89 36.01 -4.44
CA TYR A 281 -4.43 37.20 -3.81
C TYR A 281 -3.68 37.41 -2.49
N VAL A 282 -3.43 38.66 -2.11
CA VAL A 282 -2.69 39.03 -0.90
C VAL A 282 -3.25 38.25 0.30
N THR A 283 -2.48 37.27 0.78
CA THR A 283 -2.85 36.39 1.89
C THR A 283 -1.62 36.15 2.76
N VAL A 284 -1.78 36.34 4.06
CA VAL A 284 -0.74 35.98 5.04
C VAL A 284 -0.62 34.47 5.10
N HIS A 285 0.57 33.94 4.79
CA HIS A 285 0.81 32.50 4.78
C HIS A 285 2.17 32.14 5.36
N LYS A 286 2.36 30.85 5.70
CA LYS A 286 3.52 30.36 6.46
C LYS A 286 4.13 29.13 5.76
N HIS A 287 5.29 29.30 5.15
CA HIS A 287 6.09 28.23 4.57
C HIS A 287 7.58 28.48 4.79
N LYS A 288 8.38 27.42 4.59
CA LYS A 288 9.83 27.49 4.67
C LYS A 288 10.38 28.15 3.41
N HIS A 289 11.15 29.23 3.55
CA HIS A 289 11.71 30.00 2.45
C HIS A 289 13.15 30.44 2.73
N ILE A 290 13.84 30.86 1.66
CA ILE A 290 15.12 31.58 1.67
C ILE A 290 14.84 32.99 1.14
N HIS A 291 15.68 33.98 1.44
CA HIS A 291 15.54 35.30 0.83
C HIS A 291 16.05 35.27 -0.61
N ASP A 292 15.16 34.96 -1.54
CA ASP A 292 15.35 35.15 -2.97
C ASP A 292 14.73 36.47 -3.45
N GLU A 293 14.67 36.68 -4.75
CA GLU A 293 14.05 37.86 -5.37
C GLU A 293 12.55 38.02 -4.99
N HIS A 294 11.90 36.94 -4.53
CA HIS A 294 10.48 36.87 -4.19
C HIS A 294 10.20 36.95 -2.68
N HIS A 295 11.17 36.65 -1.84
CA HIS A 295 11.02 36.59 -0.37
C HIS A 295 11.86 37.66 0.33
N GLN A 296 11.78 38.90 -0.17
CA GLN A 296 12.37 40.05 0.52
C GLN A 296 11.38 40.67 1.50
N HIS A 297 11.55 40.38 2.79
CA HIS A 297 10.85 41.06 3.88
C HIS A 297 11.76 41.27 5.08
N ASN A 298 11.43 42.26 5.90
CA ASN A 298 12.09 42.44 7.18
C ASN A 298 11.49 41.51 8.22
N HIS A 299 12.34 41.02 9.12
CA HIS A 299 11.93 40.21 10.26
C HIS A 299 11.58 41.12 11.45
N ASP A 300 10.49 40.79 12.14
CA ASP A 300 10.22 41.35 13.47
C ASP A 300 11.24 40.82 14.49
N GLU A 301 11.50 41.59 15.55
CA GLU A 301 12.48 41.23 16.58
C GLU A 301 12.16 39.86 17.21
N GLY A 302 13.13 38.92 17.15
CA GLY A 302 13.03 37.59 17.75
C GLY A 302 12.87 36.41 16.78
N ILE A 303 12.84 36.65 15.46
CA ILE A 303 12.85 35.59 14.45
C ILE A 303 14.30 35.15 14.17
N ASN A 304 14.55 33.83 14.16
CA ASN A 304 15.86 33.25 13.88
C ASN A 304 16.24 33.46 12.40
N ILE A 305 17.26 34.29 12.15
CA ILE A 305 17.65 34.82 10.82
C ILE A 305 18.37 33.75 9.94
N GLY A 306 18.48 32.50 10.40
CA GLY A 306 19.11 31.43 9.63
C GLY A 306 18.30 31.06 8.38
N GLU A 307 18.90 31.11 7.21
CA GLU A 307 18.29 30.60 5.97
C GLU A 307 18.55 29.10 5.80
N PRO A 308 17.55 28.28 5.42
CA PRO A 308 16.13 28.60 5.23
C PRO A 308 15.30 28.63 6.53
N HIS A 309 14.39 29.61 6.67
CA HIS A 309 13.50 29.80 7.84
C HIS A 309 12.00 29.73 7.47
N ASN A 310 11.12 29.76 8.49
CA ASN A 310 9.67 29.63 8.31
C ASN A 310 8.90 30.49 9.33
N HIS A 311 8.19 31.51 8.85
CA HIS A 311 7.27 32.32 9.64
C HIS A 311 6.14 32.86 8.75
N PRO A 312 5.03 33.34 9.35
CA PRO A 312 4.00 34.04 8.60
C PRO A 312 4.59 35.28 7.92
N HIS A 313 4.33 35.44 6.64
CA HIS A 313 4.71 36.62 5.86
C HIS A 313 3.66 36.90 4.77
N GLU A 314 3.69 38.11 4.22
CA GLU A 314 2.72 38.62 3.24
C GLU A 314 3.46 39.00 1.94
N HIS A 315 2.89 38.67 0.78
CA HIS A 315 3.45 39.04 -0.52
C HIS A 315 2.68 40.25 -1.08
N THR A 316 3.33 41.42 -1.14
CA THR A 316 2.68 42.69 -1.53
C THR A 316 2.72 42.94 -3.05
N ARG A 317 3.44 42.14 -3.84
CA ARG A 317 3.59 42.35 -5.29
C ARG A 317 3.30 41.08 -6.09
N ILE A 318 2.29 41.14 -6.93
CA ILE A 318 1.97 40.11 -7.93
C ILE A 318 3.05 40.14 -9.00
N LEU A 319 3.86 39.08 -9.10
CA LEU A 319 4.62 38.70 -10.30
C LEU A 319 4.80 37.18 -10.27
N TYR A 320 4.07 36.53 -11.18
CA TYR A 320 4.14 35.15 -11.66
C TYR A 320 5.11 34.21 -10.93
N HIS A 321 4.57 33.19 -10.24
CA HIS A 321 5.37 32.06 -9.78
C HIS A 321 4.75 30.71 -10.18
N THR A 322 5.59 29.69 -10.28
CA THR A 322 5.22 28.30 -10.57
C THR A 322 5.85 27.39 -9.53
N HIS A 323 5.04 26.54 -8.90
CA HIS A 323 5.53 25.40 -8.14
C HIS A 323 4.75 24.14 -8.49
N PRO A 324 5.37 22.95 -8.40
CA PRO A 324 4.69 21.69 -8.68
C PRO A 324 3.55 21.48 -7.67
N HIS A 325 2.32 21.33 -8.16
CA HIS A 325 1.21 20.89 -7.33
C HIS A 325 0.47 19.72 -8.02
N THR A 326 -0.28 18.96 -7.24
CA THR A 326 -1.20 17.95 -7.77
C THR A 326 -2.61 18.39 -7.41
N ARG A 327 -3.57 18.20 -8.32
CA ARG A 327 -4.99 18.36 -8.02
C ARG A 327 -5.32 17.57 -6.75
N ASP A 328 -5.71 18.27 -5.71
CA ASP A 328 -6.19 17.67 -4.47
C ASP A 328 -7.59 18.22 -4.18
N ILE A 329 -8.23 17.66 -3.15
CA ILE A 329 -9.58 18.07 -2.76
C ILE A 329 -9.64 19.44 -2.08
N HIS A 330 -8.50 20.00 -1.69
CA HIS A 330 -8.37 21.33 -1.06
C HIS A 330 -8.19 22.44 -2.10
N HIS A 331 -7.73 22.08 -3.31
CA HIS A 331 -7.45 22.99 -4.41
C HIS A 331 -8.23 22.57 -5.65
N ARG A 332 -9.51 22.95 -5.69
CA ARG A 332 -10.36 22.82 -6.88
C ARG A 332 -10.25 24.07 -7.74
N HIS A 333 -9.76 23.92 -8.97
CA HIS A 333 -9.78 24.98 -9.99
C HIS A 333 -10.96 24.78 -10.94
N SER A 334 -11.64 25.87 -11.29
CA SER A 334 -12.50 25.94 -12.49
C SER A 334 -11.60 26.04 -13.72
N HIS A 335 -11.78 25.14 -14.67
CA HIS A 335 -11.21 25.29 -16.01
C HIS A 335 -12.11 26.14 -16.88
#